data_AF-A0A401JH52-F1
#
_entry.id   AF-A0A401JH52-F1
#
_cell.length_a   1.000
_cell.length_b   1.000
_cell.length_c   1.000
_cell.angle_alpha   90.00
_cell.angle_beta   90.00
_cell.angle_gamma   90.00
#
_symmetry.space_group_name_H-M   'P 1'
#
loop_
_entity.id
_entity.type
_entity.pdbx_description
1 polymer ?
#
loop_
_entity_poly.entity_id
_entity_poly.type
_entity_poly.pdbx_seq_one_letter_code
_entity_poly.pdbx_strand_id
1 'polypeptide(L)' 'MRHSKIVWNARTLDQFLTDPKKMVPGTTMTYDGVRDRTERADLIAYLKQAGQSAECRR' A
#
# COMPACT_ATOMS: atom_id res chain seq x y z
N MET A 1 1.83 8.60 7.91
CA MET A 1 0.97 7.39 7.83
C MET A 1 0.37 6.94 9.17
N ARG A 2 1.01 7.16 10.33
CA ARG A 2 0.48 6.73 11.64
C ARG A 2 -0.87 7.37 12.06
N HIS A 3 -1.20 8.54 11.52
CA HIS A 3 -2.42 9.30 11.87
C HIS A 3 -3.53 9.20 10.81
N SER A 4 -3.36 8.42 9.74
CA SER A 4 -4.36 8.35 8.66
C SER A 4 -5.63 7.60 9.04
N LYS A 5 -5.66 6.91 10.20
CA LYS A 5 -6.76 6.03 10.64
C LYS A 5 -7.15 4.96 9.60
N ILE A 6 -6.26 4.66 8.66
CA ILE A 6 -6.46 3.65 7.61
C ILE A 6 -6.01 2.28 8.16
N VAL A 7 -6.90 1.29 8.08
CA VAL A 7 -6.55 -0.11 8.29
C VAL A 7 -5.96 -0.65 7.01
N TRP A 8 -4.66 -0.98 7.01
CA TRP A 8 -3.95 -1.48 5.84
C TRP A 8 -4.27 -2.95 5.56
N ASN A 9 -5.27 -3.17 4.70
CA ASN A 9 -5.62 -4.45 4.10
C ASN A 9 -5.41 -4.42 2.58
N ALA A 10 -5.60 -5.55 1.90
CA ALA A 10 -5.42 -5.66 0.46
C ALA A 10 -6.25 -4.63 -0.34
N ARG A 11 -7.48 -4.33 0.09
CA ARG A 11 -8.36 -3.37 -0.59
C ARG A 11 -7.86 -1.94 -0.44
N THR A 12 -7.45 -1.55 0.76
CA THR A 12 -6.91 -0.20 1.00
C THR A 12 -5.54 -0.02 0.38
N LEU A 13 -4.73 -1.10 0.29
CA LEU A 13 -3.45 -1.08 -0.42
C LEU A 13 -3.66 -0.90 -1.93
N ASP A 14 -4.63 -1.57 -2.54
CA ASP A 14 -4.95 -1.38 -3.96
C ASP A 14 -5.37 0.07 -4.27
N GLN A 15 -6.22 0.66 -3.40
CA GLN A 15 -6.62 2.07 -3.53
C GLN A 15 -5.42 3.02 -3.38
N PHE A 16 -4.53 2.74 -2.42
CA PHE A 16 -3.34 3.56 -2.19
C PHE A 16 -2.36 3.45 -3.35
N LEU A 17 -2.14 2.25 -3.89
CA LEU A 17 -1.28 2.01 -5.03
C LEU A 17 -1.87 2.58 -6.33
N THR A 18 -3.17 2.88 -6.37
CA THR A 18 -3.79 3.54 -7.54
C THR A 18 -3.56 5.06 -7.50
N ASP A 19 -3.78 5.70 -6.35
CA ASP A 19 -3.55 7.14 -6.17
C ASP A 19 -3.25 7.47 -4.69
N PRO A 20 -1.96 7.51 -4.32
CA PRO A 20 -1.53 7.78 -2.94
C PRO A 20 -1.91 9.19 -2.47
N LYS A 21 -1.85 10.18 -3.37
CA LYS A 21 -2.07 11.60 -3.07
C LYS A 21 -3.53 11.85 -2.71
N LYS A 22 -4.45 11.19 -3.43
CA LYS A 22 -5.89 11.26 -3.16
C LYS A 22 -6.27 10.51 -1.88
N MET A 23 -5.65 9.36 -1.62
CA MET A 23 -5.98 8.55 -0.45
C MET A 23 -5.42 9.11 0.86
N VAL A 24 -4.24 9.74 0.83
CA VAL A 24 -3.60 10.34 2.01
C VAL A 24 -3.23 11.79 1.70
N PRO A 25 -4.15 12.75 1.93
CA PRO A 25 -3.90 14.17 1.73
C PRO A 25 -2.70 14.63 2.58
N GLY A 26 -1.77 15.37 1.95
CA GLY A 26 -0.55 15.83 2.62
C GLY A 26 0.57 14.79 2.72
N THR A 27 0.46 13.66 2.00
CA THR A 27 1.58 12.73 1.86
C THR A 27 2.74 13.36 1.08
N THR A 28 3.96 13.22 1.58
CA THR A 28 5.20 13.65 0.90
C THR A 28 5.63 12.69 -0.21
N MET A 29 4.92 11.56 -0.35
CA MET A 29 5.21 10.54 -1.35
C MET A 29 4.81 11.03 -2.74
N THR A 30 5.80 11.23 -3.62
CA THR A 30 5.61 11.73 -5.00
C THR A 30 5.17 10.64 -5.98
N TYR A 31 4.87 9.44 -5.50
CA TYR A 31 4.46 8.30 -6.31
C TYR A 31 3.11 8.53 -7.00
N ASP A 32 3.04 8.28 -8.30
CA ASP A 32 1.83 8.50 -9.11
C ASP A 32 0.91 7.27 -9.18
N GLY A 33 1.29 6.16 -8.54
CA GLY A 33 0.54 4.92 -8.54
C GLY A 33 0.86 3.98 -9.72
N VAL A 34 0.30 2.78 -9.66
CA VAL A 34 0.34 1.76 -10.72
C VAL A 34 -1.03 1.68 -11.37
N ARG A 35 -1.11 1.89 -12.70
CA ARG A 35 -2.39 1.82 -13.44
C ARG A 35 -2.82 0.38 -13.71
N ASP A 36 -1.86 -0.49 -13.96
CA ASP A 36 -2.10 -1.91 -14.23
C ASP A 36 -2.62 -2.64 -12.99
N ARG A 37 -3.68 -3.43 -13.15
CA ARG A 37 -4.33 -4.15 -12.04
C ARG A 37 -3.54 -5.38 -11.62
N THR A 38 -2.91 -6.07 -12.56
CA THR A 38 -2.11 -7.27 -12.32
C THR A 38 -0.85 -6.90 -11.55
N GLU A 39 -0.16 -5.85 -11.98
CA GLU A 39 1.04 -5.37 -11.28
C GLU A 39 0.73 -4.93 -9.85
N ARG A 40 -0.42 -4.27 -9.61
CA ARG A 40 -0.88 -3.98 -8.23
C ARG A 40 -1.15 -5.24 -7.42
N ALA A 41 -1.79 -6.25 -8.02
CA ALA A 41 -2.07 -7.51 -7.34
C ALA A 41 -0.77 -8.23 -6.93
N ASP A 42 0.22 -8.25 -7.81
CA ASP A 42 1.53 -8.86 -7.55
C ASP A 42 2.29 -8.11 -6.46
N LEU A 43 2.29 -6.78 -6.49
CA LEU A 43 2.86 -5.94 -5.43
C LEU A 43 2.19 -6.20 -4.07
N ILE A 44 0.85 -6.29 -4.04
CA ILE A 44 0.11 -6.60 -2.81
C ILE A 44 0.45 -8.00 -2.29
N ALA A 45 0.57 -8.98 -3.19
CA ALA A 45 0.98 -10.35 -2.82
C ALA A 45 2.39 -10.36 -2.21
N TYR A 46 3.33 -9.67 -2.85
CA TYR A 46 4.70 -9.52 -2.34
C TYR A 46 4.72 -8.84 -0.97
N LEU A 47 4.02 -7.70 -0.80
CA LEU A 47 3.95 -6.98 0.47
C LEU A 47 3.32 -7.84 1.58
N LYS A 48 2.30 -8.64 1.25
CA LYS A 48 1.69 -9.58 2.20
C LYS A 48 2.68 -10.65 2.64
N GLN A 49 3.53 -11.14 1.73
CA GLN A 49 4.58 -12.11 2.06
C GLN A 49 5.70 -11.45 2.89
N ALA A 50 6.14 -10.25 2.50
CA ALA A 50 7.18 -9.49 3.21
C ALA A 50 6.76 -9.12 4.64
N GLY A 51 5.50 -8.75 4.87
CA GLY A 51 4.97 -8.48 6.22
C GLY A 51 4.87 -9.70 7.12
N GLN A 52 5.05 -10.91 6.57
CA GLN A 52 5.13 -12.17 7.32
C GLN A 52 6.58 -12.62 7.55
N SER A 53 7.57 -11.81 7.17
CA SER A 53 8.98 -12.11 7.41
C SER A 53 9.26 -12.29 8.90
N ALA A 54 10.26 -13.10 9.23
CA ALA A 54 10.64 -13.40 10.61
C ALA A 54 11.03 -12.15 11.43
N GLU A 55 11.45 -11.09 10.74
CA GLU A 55 11.82 -9.80 11.33
C GLU A 55 10.61 -8.99 11.79
N CYS A 56 9.46 -9.14 11.12
CA CYS A 56 8.23 -8.44 11.47
C CYS A 56 7.38 -9.18 12.53
N ARG A 57 7.72 -10.44 12.83
CA ARG A 57 7.07 -11.28 13.86
C ARG A 57 7.74 -11.20 15.24
N ARG A 58 8.87 -10.50 15.38
CA ARG A 58 9.50 -10.18 16.67
C ARG A 58 8.93 -8.88 17.22
#